data_AF-L1J9K8-F1
#
_entry.id   AF-L1J9K8-F1
#
_cell.length_a   1.000
_cell.length_b   1.000
_cell.length_c   1.000
_cell.angle_alpha   90.00
_cell.angle_beta   90.00
_cell.angle_gamma   90.00
#
_symmetry.space_group_name_H-M   'P 1'
#
loop_
_entity.id
_entity.type
_entity.pdbx_description
1 polymer ?
#
loop_
_entity_poly.entity_id
_entity_poly.type
_entity_poly.pdbx_seq_one_letter_code
_entity_poly.pdbx_strand_id
1 'polypeptide(L)'
;MDVTHVISSLYEEKPFTSKIDGRRFKNKEDLDRHLDMLFERNRAKKERFGNQERLWFRNISEWCRAEDISSSRTPLRDFNKSKDGIEKAAEPIKLNVVQADDLDGLAKCAACNEVLKKEWRADEDRWVLHGVYRMNGNGEFDDHGTIFVHQGCFQG
;
A
#
# COMPACT_ATOMS: atom_id res chain seq x y z
N MET A 1 41.60 -13.32 13.68
CA MET A 1 40.72 -14.34 13.07
C MET A 1 41.01 -14.34 11.59
N ASP A 2 41.35 -15.50 11.03
CA ASP A 2 41.58 -15.65 9.59
C ASP A 2 40.23 -15.63 8.87
N VAL A 3 40.11 -14.81 7.83
CA VAL A 3 38.87 -14.60 7.06
C VAL A 3 38.47 -15.89 6.33
N THR A 4 39.45 -16.70 5.93
CA THR A 4 39.24 -17.98 5.24
C THR A 4 38.51 -18.99 6.15
N HIS A 5 38.84 -19.01 7.44
CA HIS A 5 38.21 -19.85 8.44
C HIS A 5 36.72 -19.49 8.65
N VAL A 6 36.40 -18.19 8.62
CA VAL A 6 35.01 -17.71 8.74
C VAL A 6 34.18 -18.12 7.52
N ILE A 7 34.75 -18.04 6.31
CA ILE A 7 34.08 -18.49 5.09
C ILE A 7 33.82 -19.99 5.14
N SER A 8 34.83 -20.79 5.50
CA SER A 8 34.73 -22.25 5.58
C SER A 8 33.63 -22.67 6.58
N SER A 9 33.59 -22.06 7.76
CA SER A 9 32.56 -22.39 8.77
C SER A 9 31.13 -21.99 8.38
N LEU A 10 30.96 -20.95 7.56
CA LEU A 10 29.64 -20.51 7.10
C LEU A 10 29.16 -21.22 5.83
N TYR A 11 30.06 -21.60 4.92
CA TYR A 11 29.71 -22.13 3.61
C TYR A 11 29.96 -23.63 3.45
N GLU A 12 31.04 -24.16 4.03
CA GLU A 12 31.41 -25.57 3.89
C GLU A 12 30.78 -26.40 5.01
N GLU A 13 30.81 -25.91 6.25
CA GLU A 13 30.25 -26.63 7.40
C GLU A 13 28.72 -26.52 7.49
N LYS A 14 28.11 -25.54 6.80
CA LYS A 14 26.66 -25.27 6.84
C LYS A 14 26.09 -25.04 5.44
N PRO A 15 26.05 -26.09 4.60
CA PRO A 15 25.64 -25.94 3.20
C PRO A 15 24.14 -25.66 3.03
N PHE A 16 23.31 -26.05 4.00
CA PHE A 16 21.86 -25.94 3.88
C PHE A 16 21.40 -24.55 4.31
N THR A 17 20.69 -23.84 3.44
CA THR A 17 20.23 -22.46 3.72
C THR A 17 18.72 -22.35 3.57
N SER A 18 18.06 -21.79 4.57
CA SER A 18 16.64 -21.45 4.50
C SER A 18 16.41 -20.28 3.55
N LYS A 19 15.49 -20.44 2.61
CA LYS A 19 15.12 -19.39 1.64
C LYS A 19 14.25 -18.28 2.25
N ILE A 20 13.63 -18.54 3.40
CA ILE A 20 12.66 -17.62 4.00
C ILE A 20 13.38 -16.54 4.84
N ASP A 21 14.39 -16.94 5.59
CA ASP A 21 15.11 -16.07 6.54
C ASP A 21 16.64 -16.07 6.35
N GLY A 22 17.15 -16.81 5.36
CA GLY A 22 18.59 -16.83 5.01
C GLY A 22 19.47 -17.60 6.00
N ARG A 23 18.89 -18.26 7.01
CA ARG A 23 19.65 -18.96 8.04
C ARG A 23 20.29 -20.24 7.50
N ARG A 24 21.51 -20.54 7.94
CA ARG A 24 22.29 -21.71 7.49
C ARG A 24 22.36 -22.82 8.54
N PHE A 25 22.36 -24.06 8.06
CA PHE A 25 22.28 -25.29 8.84
C PHE A 25 23.32 -26.29 8.35
N LYS A 26 23.82 -27.08 9.30
CA LYS A 26 24.80 -28.15 9.04
C LYS A 26 24.13 -29.39 8.44
N ASN A 27 22.94 -29.73 8.93
CA ASN A 27 22.19 -30.90 8.51
C ASN A 27 20.88 -30.49 7.85
N LYS A 28 20.33 -31.38 7.02
CA LYS A 28 19.05 -31.14 6.34
C LYS A 28 17.88 -31.22 7.32
N GLU A 29 17.94 -32.13 8.29
CA GLU A 29 16.91 -32.32 9.31
C GLU A 29 16.72 -31.08 10.18
N ASP A 30 17.81 -30.33 10.42
CA ASP A 30 17.76 -29.06 11.15
C ASP A 30 17.09 -27.96 10.33
N LEU A 31 17.32 -27.95 9.01
CA LEU A 31 16.63 -27.05 8.10
C LEU A 31 15.14 -27.38 8.04
N ASP A 32 14.78 -28.66 7.88
CA ASP A 32 13.37 -29.08 7.74
C ASP A 32 12.58 -28.73 9.02
N ARG A 33 13.13 -29.05 10.19
CA ARG A 33 12.54 -28.65 11.49
C ARG A 33 12.41 -27.14 11.65
N HIS A 34 13.37 -26.36 11.13
CA HIS A 34 13.28 -24.90 11.13
C HIS A 34 12.17 -24.39 10.22
N LEU A 35 11.98 -25.00 9.04
CA LEU A 35 10.90 -24.67 8.12
C LEU A 35 9.53 -24.98 8.71
N ASP A 36 9.38 -26.11 9.41
CA ASP A 36 8.15 -26.46 10.12
C ASP A 36 7.81 -25.43 11.21
N MET A 37 8.80 -25.05 12.03
CA MET A 37 8.64 -24.00 13.04
C MET A 37 8.25 -22.64 12.42
N LEU A 38 8.84 -22.27 11.28
CA LEU A 38 8.47 -21.07 10.55
C LEU A 38 7.03 -21.15 10.02
N PHE A 39 6.62 -22.31 9.51
CA PHE A 39 5.27 -22.53 9.01
C PHE A 39 4.24 -22.37 10.13
N GLU A 40 4.44 -23.02 11.26
CA GLU A 40 3.57 -22.92 12.43
C GLU A 40 3.47 -21.47 12.92
N ARG A 41 4.60 -20.76 13.03
CA ARG A 41 4.63 -19.36 13.43
C ARG A 41 3.88 -18.45 12.45
N ASN A 42 4.07 -18.65 11.15
CA ASN A 42 3.40 -17.86 10.11
C ASN A 42 1.90 -18.15 10.06
N ARG A 43 1.51 -19.42 10.23
CA ARG A 43 0.11 -19.83 10.34
C ARG A 43 -0.56 -19.18 11.55
N ALA A 44 0.04 -19.29 12.74
CA ALA A 44 -0.47 -18.67 13.95
C ALA A 44 -0.57 -17.14 13.83
N LYS A 45 0.41 -16.50 13.17
CA LYS A 45 0.36 -15.05 12.89
C LYS A 45 -0.80 -14.68 11.97
N LYS A 46 -1.02 -15.46 10.90
CA LYS A 46 -2.14 -15.26 9.96
C LYS A 46 -3.49 -15.48 10.64
N GLU A 47 -3.62 -16.47 11.50
CA GLU A 47 -4.86 -16.75 12.24
C GLU A 47 -5.17 -15.65 13.29
N ARG A 48 -4.14 -15.12 13.97
CA ARG A 48 -4.32 -14.06 14.98
C ARG A 48 -4.58 -12.68 14.41
N PHE A 49 -3.87 -12.31 13.34
CA PHE A 49 -3.88 -10.94 12.81
C PHE A 49 -4.52 -10.84 11.42
N GLY A 50 -4.93 -11.95 10.82
CA GLY A 50 -5.40 -11.97 9.43
C GLY A 50 -4.28 -11.70 8.42
N ASN A 51 -4.68 -11.48 7.16
CA ASN A 51 -3.76 -11.08 6.11
C ASN A 51 -3.48 -9.57 6.26
N GLN A 52 -2.45 -9.22 7.03
CA GLN A 52 -2.03 -7.84 7.17
C GLN A 52 -1.27 -7.43 5.91
N GLU A 53 -1.86 -6.54 5.13
CA GLU A 53 -1.18 -5.90 4.01
C GLU A 53 0.03 -5.12 4.54
N ARG A 54 1.21 -5.44 3.98
CA ARG A 54 2.43 -4.69 4.28
C ARG A 54 2.30 -3.35 3.60
N LEU A 55 1.82 -2.36 4.35
CA LEU A 55 1.78 -0.98 3.91
C LEU A 55 3.23 -0.53 3.64
N TRP A 56 3.57 -0.52 2.35
CA TRP A 56 4.85 -0.06 1.80
C TRP A 56 5.02 1.45 2.02
N PHE A 57 3.89 2.15 2.14
CA PHE A 57 3.81 3.54 2.55
C PHE A 57 3.17 3.62 3.94
N ARG A 58 3.89 4.19 4.90
CA ARG A 58 3.30 4.56 6.21
C ARG A 58 2.33 5.71 6.01
N ASN A 59 1.36 5.86 6.91
CA ASN A 59 0.49 7.03 6.88
C ASN A 59 1.33 8.32 6.95
N ILE A 60 0.99 9.34 6.16
CA ILE A 60 1.71 10.62 6.08
C ILE A 60 1.92 11.24 7.46
N SER A 61 0.95 11.10 8.36
CA SER A 61 1.03 11.64 9.73
C SER A 61 2.08 10.97 10.62
N GLU A 62 2.51 9.74 10.32
CA GLU A 62 3.67 9.10 10.96
C GLU A 62 4.98 9.54 10.32
N TRP A 63 4.98 9.73 9.00
CA TRP A 63 6.17 10.16 8.27
C TRP A 63 6.58 11.60 8.66
N CYS A 64 5.58 12.46 8.86
CA CYS A 64 5.79 13.84 9.31
C CYS A 64 6.08 13.97 10.81
N ARG A 65 5.87 12.91 11.61
CA ARG A 65 6.32 12.84 13.00
C ARG A 65 7.74 12.27 13.01
N ALA A 66 8.71 13.15 12.76
CA ALA A 66 10.12 12.86 12.98
C ALA A 66 10.39 12.71 14.49
N GLU A 67 9.96 11.60 15.08
CA GLU A 67 10.53 11.12 16.33
C GLU A 67 11.74 10.26 15.97
N ASP A 68 12.92 10.75 16.36
CA ASP A 68 14.20 10.11 16.07
C ASP A 68 14.13 8.62 16.38
N ILE A 69 14.34 7.82 15.34
CA ILE A 69 14.38 6.35 15.42
C ILE A 69 15.65 5.97 16.18
N SER A 70 15.60 6.10 17.51
CA SER A 70 16.51 5.40 18.39
C SER A 70 16.34 3.92 18.12
N SER A 71 17.46 3.25 17.85
CA SER A 71 17.60 1.90 17.29
C SER A 71 17.11 0.78 18.22
N SER A 72 15.89 0.86 18.75
CA SER A 72 15.21 -0.27 19.34
C SER A 72 14.40 -0.98 18.26
N ARG A 73 14.87 -2.14 17.83
CA ARG A 73 14.09 -3.11 17.02
C ARG A 73 12.96 -3.75 17.83
N THR A 74 12.18 -2.94 18.52
CA THR A 74 10.88 -3.34 19.05
C THR A 74 9.89 -3.36 17.89
N PRO A 75 9.11 -4.44 17.70
CA PRO A 75 8.01 -4.41 16.75
C PRO A 75 7.10 -3.23 17.09
N LEU A 76 6.88 -2.36 16.12
CA LEU A 76 6.00 -1.21 16.23
C LEU A 76 4.63 -1.70 16.72
N ARG A 77 4.13 -1.10 17.80
CA ARG A 77 2.87 -1.48 18.45
C ARG A 77 1.74 -1.58 17.42
N ASP A 78 0.94 -2.63 17.57
CA ASP A 78 -0.22 -2.93 16.75
C ASP A 78 -1.18 -1.73 16.68
N PHE A 79 -1.34 -1.13 15.50
CA PHE A 79 -2.32 -0.09 15.22
C PHE A 79 -3.78 -0.58 15.35
N ASN A 80 -3.99 -1.89 15.47
CA ASN A 80 -5.32 -2.49 15.46
C ASN A 80 -6.05 -2.45 16.81
N LYS A 81 -5.49 -1.77 17.83
CA LYS A 81 -6.11 -1.66 19.16
C LYS A 81 -6.98 -0.42 19.37
N SER A 82 -7.27 0.33 18.31
CA SER A 82 -8.28 1.41 18.32
C SER A 82 -9.41 1.07 17.35
N LYS A 83 -10.04 -0.09 17.55
CA LYS A 83 -11.33 -0.41 16.93
C LYS A 83 -12.43 -0.42 17.98
N ASP A 84 -12.45 0.63 18.82
CA ASP A 84 -13.64 0.95 19.60
C ASP A 84 -14.42 2.03 18.84
N GLY A 85 -15.45 1.50 18.16
CA GLY A 85 -16.70 2.14 17.75
C GLY A 85 -16.68 3.59 17.33
N ILE A 86 -16.67 3.82 16.01
CA ILE A 86 -17.56 4.81 15.39
C ILE A 86 -18.11 4.19 14.09
N GLU A 87 -19.21 3.45 14.21
CA GLU A 87 -20.16 3.30 13.11
C GLU A 87 -20.82 4.68 12.91
N LYS A 88 -20.13 5.58 12.21
CA LYS A 88 -20.81 6.70 11.58
C LYS A 88 -21.27 6.18 10.23
N ALA A 89 -22.59 6.07 10.08
CA ALA A 89 -23.23 5.97 8.79
C ALA A 89 -22.55 6.97 7.85
N ALA A 90 -21.87 6.45 6.83
CA ALA A 90 -21.21 7.27 5.84
C ALA A 90 -22.32 8.02 5.10
N GLU A 91 -22.52 9.28 5.45
CA GLU A 91 -23.20 10.23 4.58
C GLU A 91 -22.53 10.14 3.20
N PRO A 92 -23.29 10.07 2.10
CA PRO A 92 -22.71 9.92 0.78
C PRO A 92 -21.75 11.08 0.56
N ILE A 93 -20.46 10.76 0.49
CA ILE A 93 -19.42 11.72 0.13
C ILE A 93 -19.90 12.34 -1.18
N LYS A 94 -20.20 13.65 -1.16
CA LYS A 94 -20.58 14.40 -2.36
C LYS A 94 -19.35 14.43 -3.27
N LEU A 95 -19.20 13.39 -4.08
CA LEU A 95 -18.17 13.30 -5.11
C LEU A 95 -18.45 14.38 -6.14
N ASN A 96 -17.42 15.12 -6.52
CA ASN A 96 -17.55 16.10 -7.58
C ASN A 96 -17.93 15.40 -8.89
N VAL A 97 -18.89 15.96 -9.63
CA VAL A 97 -19.38 15.39 -10.89
C VAL A 97 -19.08 16.37 -12.01
N VAL A 98 -18.29 15.93 -13.00
CA VAL A 98 -17.86 16.76 -14.14
C VAL A 98 -18.46 16.21 -15.42
N GLN A 99 -18.88 17.11 -16.32
CA GLN A 99 -19.48 16.75 -17.61
C GLN A 99 -18.43 16.12 -18.55
N ALA A 100 -18.84 15.10 -19.31
CA ALA A 100 -17.95 14.31 -20.16
C ALA A 100 -18.47 14.12 -21.60
N ASP A 101 -19.46 14.91 -21.98
CA ASP A 101 -20.09 14.85 -23.30
C ASP A 101 -19.09 15.28 -24.39
N ASP A 102 -18.26 16.29 -24.11
CA ASP A 102 -17.24 16.83 -25.03
C ASP A 102 -15.94 16.00 -25.09
N LEU A 103 -15.89 14.86 -24.38
CA LEU A 103 -14.72 14.00 -24.28
C LEU A 103 -14.85 12.78 -25.21
N ASP A 104 -14.35 12.95 -26.43
CA ASP A 104 -14.15 11.90 -27.42
C ASP A 104 -12.90 11.06 -27.09
N GLY A 105 -12.92 10.35 -25.96
CA GLY A 105 -11.83 9.44 -25.60
C GLY A 105 -11.77 8.98 -24.14
N LEU A 106 -10.74 8.17 -23.85
CA LEU A 106 -10.40 7.73 -22.50
C LEU A 106 -9.77 8.89 -21.73
N ALA A 107 -10.57 9.62 -20.96
CA ALA A 107 -10.08 10.64 -20.03
C ALA A 107 -9.18 9.98 -18.97
N LYS A 108 -8.00 10.55 -18.70
CA LYS A 108 -7.03 10.04 -17.72
C LYS A 108 -6.72 11.10 -16.67
N CYS A 109 -6.44 10.65 -15.45
CA CYS A 109 -5.96 11.52 -14.38
C CYS A 109 -4.53 12.00 -14.69
N ALA A 110 -4.28 13.30 -14.69
CA ALA A 110 -2.93 13.83 -14.95
C ALA A 110 -1.90 13.50 -13.84
N ALA A 111 -2.35 13.14 -12.64
CA ALA A 111 -1.47 12.81 -11.51
C ALA A 111 -1.10 11.32 -11.44
N CYS A 112 -2.08 10.41 -11.56
CA CYS A 112 -1.85 8.96 -11.46
C CYS A 112 -1.89 8.21 -12.80
N ASN A 113 -2.24 8.88 -13.90
CA ASN A 113 -2.40 8.32 -15.24
C ASN A 113 -3.43 7.18 -15.39
N GLU A 114 -4.27 6.96 -14.38
CA GLU A 114 -5.39 6.03 -14.44
C GLU A 114 -6.53 6.59 -15.28
N VAL A 115 -7.26 5.71 -15.96
CA VAL A 115 -8.44 6.06 -16.75
C VAL A 115 -9.59 6.43 -15.80
N LEU A 116 -10.19 7.59 -16.04
CA LEU A 116 -11.30 8.11 -15.25
C LEU A 116 -12.60 7.39 -15.61
N LYS A 117 -13.42 7.12 -14.60
CA LYS A 117 -14.69 6.41 -14.78
C LYS A 117 -15.76 7.35 -15.34
N LYS A 118 -16.23 7.04 -16.55
CA LYS A 118 -17.33 7.72 -17.26
C LYS A 118 -18.63 6.94 -17.06
N GLU A 119 -19.68 7.59 -16.57
CA GLU A 119 -21.01 7.00 -16.35
C GLU A 119 -22.09 7.82 -17.06
N TRP A 120 -23.13 7.14 -17.55
CA TRP A 120 -24.29 7.79 -18.16
C TRP A 120 -25.35 8.09 -17.10
N ARG A 121 -25.73 9.36 -16.97
CA ARG A 121 -26.88 9.82 -16.20
C ARG A 121 -28.10 9.88 -17.11
N ALA A 122 -29.06 9.00 -16.88
CA ALA A 122 -30.31 8.99 -17.63
C ALA A 122 -31.27 10.13 -17.24
N ASP A 123 -31.16 10.64 -16.01
CA ASP A 123 -31.93 11.78 -15.49
C ASP A 123 -31.54 13.11 -16.12
N GLU A 124 -30.26 13.27 -16.45
CA GLU A 124 -29.71 14.47 -17.09
C GLU A 124 -29.34 14.25 -18.57
N ASP A 125 -29.67 13.07 -19.11
CA ASP A 125 -29.41 12.64 -20.50
C ASP A 125 -27.95 12.91 -20.95
N ARG A 126 -26.99 12.54 -20.11
CA ARG A 126 -25.59 12.95 -20.31
C ARG A 126 -24.53 12.05 -19.68
N TRP A 127 -23.31 12.17 -20.18
CA TRP A 127 -22.13 11.51 -19.61
C TRP A 127 -21.46 12.38 -18.55
N VAL A 128 -21.10 11.74 -17.44
CA VAL A 128 -20.40 12.39 -16.32
C VAL A 128 -19.20 11.58 -15.83
N LEU A 129 -18.22 12.28 -15.25
CA LEU A 129 -17.08 11.73 -14.53
C LEU A 129 -17.27 11.98 -13.03
N HIS A 130 -17.04 10.94 -12.22
CA HIS A 130 -17.21 11.00 -10.76
C HIS A 130 -15.89 11.15 -10.01
N GLY A 131 -15.88 12.03 -9.00
CA GLY A 131 -14.73 12.22 -8.12
C GLY A 131 -13.53 12.86 -8.84
N VAL A 132 -13.80 13.73 -9.82
CA VAL A 132 -12.79 14.37 -10.67
C VAL A 132 -12.89 15.89 -10.55
N TYR A 133 -11.75 16.57 -10.59
CA TYR A 133 -11.64 18.00 -10.83
C TYR A 133 -11.20 18.26 -12.26
N ARG A 134 -11.82 19.26 -12.89
CA ARG A 134 -11.42 19.81 -14.18
C ARG A 134 -10.62 21.08 -13.94
N MET A 135 -9.47 21.21 -14.58
CA MET A 135 -8.57 22.35 -14.38
C MET A 135 -7.92 22.83 -15.69
N ASN A 136 -7.52 24.10 -15.67
CA ASN A 136 -6.78 24.76 -16.72
C ASN A 136 -5.26 24.53 -16.60
N GLY A 137 -4.52 24.90 -17.66
CA GLY A 137 -3.05 24.88 -17.66
C GLY A 137 -2.39 25.75 -16.58
N ASN A 138 -3.16 26.64 -15.94
CA ASN A 138 -2.72 27.48 -14.83
C ASN A 138 -3.00 26.87 -13.45
N GLY A 139 -3.61 25.68 -13.39
CA GLY A 139 -3.94 24.98 -12.13
C GLY A 139 -5.23 25.46 -11.44
N GLU A 140 -5.99 26.36 -12.05
CA GLU A 140 -7.30 26.80 -11.57
C GLU A 140 -8.42 25.88 -12.04
N PHE A 141 -9.46 25.71 -11.21
CA PHE A 141 -10.65 24.94 -11.58
C PHE A 141 -11.52 25.73 -12.51
N ASP A 142 -11.88 25.12 -13.63
CA ASP A 142 -12.71 25.76 -14.63
C ASP A 142 -13.51 24.74 -15.43
N ASP A 143 -14.61 25.21 -16.01
CA ASP A 143 -15.51 24.37 -16.78
C ASP A 143 -14.98 24.07 -18.20
N HIS A 144 -13.90 24.72 -18.65
CA HIS A 144 -13.31 24.54 -19.98
C HIS A 144 -11.92 23.89 -19.97
N GLY A 145 -11.41 23.53 -18.79
CA GLY A 145 -10.09 22.94 -18.61
C GLY A 145 -9.89 21.66 -19.41
N THR A 146 -8.67 21.42 -19.85
CA THR A 146 -8.33 20.18 -20.57
C THR A 146 -7.70 19.13 -19.66
N ILE A 147 -7.42 19.49 -18.41
CA ILE A 147 -6.73 18.62 -17.45
C ILE A 147 -7.76 18.09 -16.45
N PHE A 148 -7.75 16.77 -16.25
CA PHE A 148 -8.61 16.08 -15.30
C PHE A 148 -7.76 15.41 -14.23
N VAL A 149 -8.13 15.55 -12.96
CA VAL A 149 -7.42 14.93 -11.83
C VAL A 149 -8.42 14.38 -10.83
N HIS A 150 -8.18 13.18 -10.29
CA HIS A 150 -9.01 12.66 -9.20
C HIS A 150 -8.99 13.60 -7.99
N GLN A 151 -10.13 13.72 -7.31
CA GLN A 151 -10.25 14.53 -6.10
C GLN A 151 -9.19 14.18 -5.05
N GLY A 152 -8.90 12.89 -4.86
CA GLY A 152 -7.85 12.44 -3.94
C GLY A 152 -6.41 12.66 -4.43
N CYS A 153 -6.20 12.82 -5.74
CA CYS A 153 -4.87 13.10 -6.29
C CYS A 153 -4.51 14.60 -6.26
N PHE A 154 -5.50 15.49 -6.13
CA PHE A 154 -5.27 16.93 -6.05
C PHE A 154 -4.83 17.40 -4.65
N GLN A 155 -5.24 16.70 -3.59
CA GLN A 155 -4.92 17.05 -2.19
C GLN A 155 -3.67 16.34 -1.63
N GLY A 156 -2.78 15.86 -2.52
CA GLY A 156 -1.55 15.15 -2.16
C GLY A 156 -0.46 16.07 -1.62
#